data_AF-A0A9D0AUU1-F1
#
_entry.id   AF-A0A9D0AUU1-F1
#
_cell.length_a   1.000
_cell.length_b   1.000
_cell.length_c   1.000
_cell.angle_alpha   90.00
_cell.angle_beta   90.00
_cell.angle_gamma   90.00
#
_symmetry.space_group_name_H-M   'P 1'
#
loop_
_entity.id
_entity.type
_entity.pdbx_description
1 polymer ?
#
loop_
_entity_poly.entity_id
_entity_poly.type
_entity_poly.pdbx_seq_one_letter_code
_entity_poly.pdbx_strand_id
1 'polypeptide(L)'
;KKLLGVFIVGVFYFVLVYHLTHLYFTGRHGVEYFVLAGGGIYTVLFWAGYMFLGTILPLLLLYHDRFTNSRISIAAAALLTIIGGISLLYVIIIGGQVYPVEIFPGKEIINYGAIHSSTMYSYTPSIWEIMLGVSGIAIAAFLTVVAVRILPFMPRSLADTDIDETFKD
;
A
#
# COMPACT_ATOMS: atom_id res chain seq x y z
N LYS A 1 -18.68 -0.98 0.54
CA LYS A 1 -18.39 0.21 1.38
C LYS A 1 -17.86 -0.15 2.77
N LYS A 2 -18.68 -0.72 3.66
CA LYS A 2 -18.29 -1.03 5.05
C LYS A 2 -17.05 -1.94 5.12
N LEU A 3 -17.01 -2.99 4.29
CA LEU A 3 -15.89 -3.92 4.24
C LEU A 3 -14.55 -3.23 3.86
N LEU A 4 -14.56 -2.37 2.84
CA LEU A 4 -13.35 -1.62 2.45
C LEU A 4 -12.85 -0.74 3.61
N GLY A 5 -13.75 -0.03 4.29
CA GLY A 5 -13.40 0.77 5.46
C GLY A 5 -12.78 -0.07 6.59
N VAL A 6 -13.34 -1.25 6.86
CA VAL A 6 -12.81 -2.19 7.87
C VAL A 6 -11.39 -2.65 7.50
N PHE A 7 -11.14 -2.99 6.24
CA PHE A 7 -9.80 -3.39 5.80
C PHE A 7 -8.78 -2.24 5.89
N ILE A 8 -9.16 -1.01 5.51
CA ILE A 8 -8.28 0.17 5.64
C ILE A 8 -7.89 0.38 7.10
N VAL A 9 -8.87 0.35 8.01
CA VAL A 9 -8.61 0.48 9.46
C VAL A 9 -7.79 -0.69 9.99
N GLY A 10 -8.05 -1.92 9.53
CA GLY A 10 -7.28 -3.10 9.92
C GLY A 10 -5.81 -3.00 9.52
N VAL A 11 -5.51 -2.59 8.28
CA VAL A 11 -4.14 -2.36 7.83
C VAL A 11 -3.48 -1.24 8.63
N PHE A 12 -4.19 -0.12 8.86
CA PHE A 12 -3.69 0.97 9.68
C PHE A 12 -3.35 0.53 11.11
N TYR A 13 -4.19 -0.30 11.72
CA TYR A 13 -3.91 -0.89 13.03
C TYR A 13 -2.59 -1.68 13.04
N PHE A 14 -2.36 -2.55 12.06
CA PHE A 14 -1.12 -3.32 11.99
C PHE A 14 0.11 -2.44 11.78
N VAL A 15 0.02 -1.43 10.91
CA VAL A 15 1.11 -0.48 10.68
C VAL A 15 1.41 0.34 11.94
N LEU A 16 0.37 0.77 12.65
CA LEU A 16 0.52 1.49 13.92
C LEU A 16 1.21 0.60 14.97
N VAL A 17 0.77 -0.64 15.15
CA VAL A 17 1.39 -1.57 16.10
C VAL A 17 2.84 -1.87 15.74
N TYR A 18 3.14 -2.01 14.45
CA TYR A 18 4.51 -2.21 13.94
C TYR A 18 5.44 -1.05 14.36
N HIS A 19 5.07 0.19 14.05
CA HIS A 19 5.88 1.37 14.37
C HIS A 19 5.98 1.61 15.88
N LEU A 20 4.90 1.41 16.65
CA LEU A 20 4.95 1.52 18.11
C LEU A 20 5.87 0.48 18.74
N THR A 21 5.81 -0.76 18.25
CA THR A 21 6.69 -1.84 18.74
C THR A 21 8.14 -1.52 18.44
N HIS A 22 8.45 -1.01 17.25
CA HIS A 22 9.81 -0.60 16.90
C HIS A 22 10.31 0.62 17.67
N LEU A 23 9.44 1.59 17.95
CA LEU A 23 9.76 2.71 18.84
C LEU A 23 10.02 2.26 20.28
N TYR A 24 9.47 1.12 20.71
CA TYR A 24 9.78 0.55 22.03
C TYR A 24 11.16 -0.12 22.07
N PHE A 25 11.63 -0.71 20.97
CA PHE A 25 12.93 -1.38 20.91
C PHE A 25 14.08 -0.40 20.63
N THR A 26 14.99 -0.25 21.59
CA THR A 26 16.09 0.73 21.55
C THR A 26 17.04 0.58 20.35
N GLY A 27 17.17 -0.61 19.78
CA GLY A 27 17.98 -0.85 18.58
C GLY A 27 17.32 -0.48 17.24
N ARG A 28 16.06 -0.05 17.24
CA ARG A 28 15.29 0.20 16.00
C ARG A 28 14.95 1.67 15.76
N HIS A 29 15.31 2.57 16.67
CA HIS A 29 15.03 4.00 16.54
C HIS A 29 15.60 4.64 15.28
N GLY A 30 16.74 4.16 14.77
CA GLY A 30 17.32 4.69 13.54
C GLY A 30 16.44 4.42 12.32
N VAL A 31 15.91 3.20 12.19
CA VAL A 31 14.97 2.83 11.11
C VAL A 31 13.67 3.61 11.24
N GLU A 32 13.14 3.75 12.46
CA GLU A 32 11.92 4.52 12.70
C GLU A 32 12.10 6.01 12.39
N TYR A 33 13.24 6.60 12.77
CA TYR A 33 13.55 7.98 12.40
C TYR A 33 13.65 8.14 10.88
N PHE A 34 14.27 7.18 10.18
CA PHE A 34 14.35 7.19 8.72
C PHE A 34 12.96 7.15 8.08
N VAL A 35 12.07 6.26 8.51
CA VAL A 35 10.73 6.19 7.91
C VAL A 35 9.88 7.40 8.29
N LEU A 36 9.89 7.82 9.56
CA LEU A 36 8.91 8.77 10.09
C LEU A 36 9.31 10.23 10.00
N ALA A 37 10.62 10.56 9.94
CA ALA A 37 11.09 11.95 10.07
C ALA A 37 12.18 12.36 9.08
N GLY A 38 13.19 11.51 8.84
CA GLY A 38 14.45 11.90 8.21
C GLY A 38 14.80 11.22 6.88
N GLY A 39 13.95 10.35 6.34
CA GLY A 39 14.24 9.55 5.15
C GLY A 39 13.91 10.22 3.83
N GLY A 40 13.56 11.51 3.81
CA GLY A 40 13.24 12.25 2.59
C GLY A 40 12.02 11.67 1.86
N ILE A 41 12.22 11.12 0.66
CA ILE A 41 11.12 10.57 -0.16
C ILE A 41 10.36 9.45 0.56
N TYR A 42 11.03 8.61 1.35
CA TYR A 42 10.38 7.51 2.07
C TYR A 42 9.42 8.04 3.15
N THR A 43 9.82 9.10 3.85
CA THR A 43 8.97 9.80 4.83
C THR A 43 7.78 10.47 4.16
N VAL A 44 7.99 11.11 3.00
CA VAL A 44 6.89 11.70 2.22
C VAL A 44 5.92 10.61 1.74
N LEU A 45 6.41 9.49 1.22
CA LEU A 45 5.56 8.38 0.77
C LEU A 45 4.80 7.73 1.92
N PHE A 46 5.39 7.62 3.10
CA PHE A 46 4.70 7.13 4.30
C PHE A 46 3.58 8.08 4.72
N TRP A 47 3.87 9.38 4.90
CA TRP A 47 2.89 10.35 5.41
C TRP A 47 1.87 10.80 4.36
N ALA A 48 2.33 11.25 3.20
CA ALA A 48 1.44 11.74 2.15
C ALA A 48 0.80 10.59 1.36
N GLY A 49 1.59 9.58 0.99
CA GLY A 49 1.12 8.45 0.19
C GLY A 49 0.25 7.48 0.98
N TYR A 50 0.81 6.83 2.00
CA TYR A 50 0.08 5.81 2.75
C TYR A 50 -0.89 6.39 3.78
N MET A 51 -0.43 7.26 4.68
CA MET A 51 -1.26 7.79 5.77
C MET A 51 -2.37 8.71 5.26
N PHE A 52 -2.03 9.74 4.48
CA PHE A 52 -3.03 10.68 4.00
C PHE A 52 -3.84 10.12 2.83
N LEU A 53 -3.22 9.80 1.69
CA LEU A 53 -3.93 9.35 0.49
C LEU A 53 -4.47 7.92 0.62
N GLY A 54 -3.79 7.01 1.32
CA GLY A 54 -4.18 5.61 1.44
C GLY A 54 -5.17 5.29 2.57
N THR A 55 -5.16 6.09 3.63
CA THR A 55 -5.89 5.80 4.87
C THR A 55 -6.91 6.88 5.20
N ILE A 56 -6.48 8.12 5.45
CA ILE A 56 -7.37 9.19 5.91
C ILE A 56 -8.37 9.60 4.81
N LEU A 57 -7.89 9.90 3.61
CA LEU A 57 -8.74 10.40 2.53
C LEU A 57 -9.78 9.35 2.08
N PRO A 58 -9.45 8.06 1.90
CA PRO A 58 -10.43 7.03 1.57
C PRO A 58 -11.45 6.82 2.69
N LEU A 59 -11.04 6.84 3.96
CA LEU A 59 -11.99 6.75 5.08
C LEU A 59 -12.93 7.95 5.12
N LEU A 60 -12.44 9.16 4.83
CA LEU A 60 -13.28 10.36 4.73
C LEU A 60 -14.29 10.23 3.59
N LEU A 61 -13.85 9.82 2.40
CA LEU A 61 -14.75 9.60 1.25
C LEU A 61 -15.81 8.54 1.55
N LEU A 62 -15.42 7.48 2.27
CA LEU A 62 -16.35 6.43 2.66
C LEU A 62 -17.31 6.93 3.76
N TYR A 63 -16.88 7.56 4.84
CA TYR A 63 -17.76 7.79 5.99
C TYR A 63 -18.42 9.16 6.04
N HIS A 64 -17.99 10.13 5.24
CA HIS A 64 -18.60 11.45 5.23
C HIS A 64 -19.95 11.46 4.48
N ASP A 65 -20.96 12.08 5.08
CA ASP A 65 -22.36 12.04 4.60
C ASP A 65 -22.54 12.58 3.18
N ARG A 66 -21.75 13.59 2.80
CA ARG A 66 -21.82 14.19 1.45
C ARG A 66 -21.34 13.28 0.33
N PHE A 67 -20.46 12.33 0.61
CA PHE A 67 -19.75 11.54 -0.41
C PHE A 67 -20.17 10.07 -0.44
N THR A 68 -20.65 9.57 0.71
CA THR A 68 -21.09 8.19 0.95
C THR A 68 -22.00 7.60 -0.14
N ASN A 69 -22.94 8.39 -0.68
CA ASN A 69 -23.97 7.90 -1.58
C ASN A 69 -23.55 7.90 -3.06
N SER A 70 -22.35 8.41 -3.38
CA SER A 70 -21.86 8.47 -4.75
C SER A 70 -21.01 7.25 -5.11
N ARG A 71 -21.36 6.56 -6.21
CA ARG A 71 -20.56 5.45 -6.76
C ARG A 71 -19.14 5.90 -7.14
N ILE A 72 -19.01 7.15 -7.62
CA ILE A 72 -17.73 7.75 -7.99
C ILE A 72 -16.84 7.92 -6.75
N SER A 73 -17.42 8.31 -5.61
CA SER A 73 -16.67 8.46 -4.36
C SER A 73 -16.14 7.11 -3.87
N ILE A 74 -16.94 6.05 -3.95
CA ILE A 74 -16.52 4.69 -3.57
C ILE A 74 -15.39 4.20 -4.50
N ALA A 75 -15.50 4.43 -5.80
CA ALA A 75 -14.46 4.07 -6.76
C ALA A 75 -13.16 4.86 -6.52
N ALA A 76 -13.28 6.17 -6.24
CA ALA A 76 -12.14 7.02 -5.90
C ALA A 76 -11.47 6.56 -4.61
N ALA A 77 -12.24 6.21 -3.56
CA ALA A 77 -11.70 5.66 -2.32
C ALA A 77 -10.92 4.37 -2.56
N ALA A 78 -11.45 3.45 -3.38
CA ALA A 78 -10.75 2.21 -3.73
C ALA A 78 -9.43 2.48 -4.47
N LEU A 79 -9.43 3.39 -5.45
CA LEU A 79 -8.22 3.75 -6.19
C LEU A 79 -7.16 4.39 -5.29
N LEU A 80 -7.57 5.33 -4.44
CA LEU A 80 -6.69 5.98 -3.47
C LEU A 80 -6.09 4.99 -2.48
N THR A 81 -6.87 4.01 -2.01
CA THR A 81 -6.35 2.93 -1.15
C THR A 81 -5.30 2.08 -1.89
N ILE A 82 -5.49 1.78 -3.18
CA ILE A 82 -4.47 1.06 -3.98
C ILE A 82 -3.19 1.89 -4.08
N ILE A 83 -3.29 3.18 -4.39
CA ILE A 83 -2.12 4.08 -4.49
C ILE A 83 -1.38 4.17 -3.14
N GLY A 84 -2.11 4.31 -2.05
CA GLY A 84 -1.52 4.33 -0.71
C GLY A 84 -0.90 2.98 -0.31
N GLY A 85 -1.50 1.86 -0.73
CA GLY A 85 -0.92 0.52 -0.56
C GLY A 85 0.39 0.34 -1.33
N ILE A 86 0.46 0.81 -2.57
CA ILE A 86 1.71 0.83 -3.36
C ILE A 86 2.76 1.72 -2.69
N SER A 87 2.35 2.86 -2.13
CA SER A 87 3.25 3.75 -1.37
C SER A 87 3.82 3.04 -0.14
N LEU A 88 2.98 2.31 0.61
CA LEU A 88 3.43 1.52 1.77
C LEU A 88 4.39 0.39 1.34
N LEU A 89 4.09 -0.33 0.26
CA LEU A 89 4.97 -1.37 -0.27
C LEU A 89 6.32 -0.80 -0.68
N TYR A 90 6.35 0.39 -1.30
CA TYR A 90 7.59 1.07 -1.65
C TYR A 90 8.41 1.41 -0.39
N VAL A 91 7.79 1.95 0.65
CA VAL A 91 8.48 2.29 1.91
C VAL A 91 9.05 1.03 2.58
N ILE A 92 8.29 -0.08 2.60
CA ILE A 92 8.75 -1.31 3.27
C ILE A 92 9.84 -2.00 2.45
N ILE A 93 9.65 -2.17 1.14
CA ILE A 93 10.58 -2.93 0.29
C ILE A 93 11.82 -2.10 -0.01
N ILE A 94 11.65 -0.93 -0.64
CA ILE A 94 12.79 -0.10 -1.08
C ILE A 94 13.39 0.63 0.12
N GLY A 95 12.57 1.19 1.01
CA GLY A 95 13.07 1.86 2.21
C GLY A 95 13.83 0.90 3.14
N GLY A 96 13.38 -0.37 3.23
CA GLY A 96 14.09 -1.42 3.97
C GLY A 96 15.44 -1.81 3.36
N GLN A 97 15.60 -1.69 2.04
CA GLN A 97 16.87 -1.97 1.35
C GLN A 97 17.85 -0.78 1.37
N VAL A 98 17.33 0.44 1.41
CA VAL A 98 18.15 1.66 1.42
C VAL A 98 18.75 1.92 2.79
N TYR A 99 18.05 1.57 3.87
CA TYR A 99 18.56 1.77 5.21
C TYR A 99 19.75 0.83 5.50
N PRO A 100 20.93 1.36 5.88
CA PRO A 100 22.11 0.55 6.11
C PRO A 100 21.93 -0.30 7.37
N VAL A 101 22.02 -1.61 7.21
CA VAL A 101 22.02 -2.56 8.33
C VAL A 101 23.46 -2.72 8.84
N GLU A 102 23.66 -2.67 10.15
CA GLU A 102 24.94 -3.03 10.76
C GLU A 102 25.19 -4.54 10.61
N ILE A 103 26.04 -4.90 9.63
CA ILE A 103 26.38 -6.31 9.36
C ILE A 103 27.41 -6.85 10.37
N PHE A 104 28.30 -5.99 10.87
CA PHE A 104 29.37 -6.35 11.79
C PHE A 104 29.27 -5.54 13.09
N PRO A 105 28.58 -6.07 14.11
CA PRO A 105 28.40 -5.38 15.38
C PRO A 105 29.75 -4.98 16.01
N GLY A 106 29.90 -3.72 16.38
CA GLY A 106 31.11 -3.20 17.03
C GLY A 106 32.36 -3.10 16.12
N LYS A 107 32.18 -3.17 14.80
CA LYS A 107 33.25 -2.95 13.81
C LYS A 107 32.89 -1.78 12.90
N GLU A 108 33.85 -0.90 12.66
CA GLU A 108 33.72 0.17 11.67
C GLU A 108 34.19 -0.34 10.30
N ILE A 109 33.36 -0.18 9.28
CA ILE A 109 33.72 -0.53 7.90
C ILE A 109 34.61 0.58 7.35
N ILE A 110 35.91 0.32 7.34
CA ILE A 110 36.96 1.26 6.89
C ILE A 110 36.97 1.49 5.38
N ASN A 111 36.41 0.58 4.58
CA ASN A 111 36.37 0.72 3.13
C ASN A 111 35.19 -0.05 2.54
N TYR A 112 34.21 0.68 2.04
CA TYR A 112 33.18 0.16 1.17
C TYR A 112 33.81 0.19 -0.24
N GLY A 113 34.21 -0.98 -0.78
CA GLY A 113 34.97 -1.05 -2.05
C GLY A 113 34.32 -0.23 -3.19
N ALA A 114 35.07 0.06 -4.28
CA ALA A 114 34.81 1.04 -5.35
C ALA A 114 33.38 1.15 -5.96
N ILE A 115 32.47 0.26 -5.63
CA ILE A 115 31.05 0.22 -6.03
C ILE A 115 30.14 0.93 -4.99
N HIS A 116 30.64 1.23 -3.79
CA HIS A 116 29.83 1.63 -2.62
C HIS A 116 30.34 2.93 -1.94
N SER A 117 30.47 4.03 -2.69
CA SER A 117 31.04 5.28 -2.15
C SER A 117 30.08 6.09 -1.24
N SER A 118 28.86 5.61 -0.97
CA SER A 118 27.87 6.31 -0.14
C SER A 118 27.31 5.42 0.97
N THR A 119 27.12 5.99 2.15
CA THR A 119 26.56 5.34 3.35
C THR A 119 25.09 4.92 3.19
N MET A 120 24.40 5.39 2.14
CA MET A 120 23.05 4.99 1.76
C MET A 120 23.02 4.51 0.31
N TYR A 121 22.28 3.43 0.06
CA TYR A 121 22.02 2.93 -1.29
C TYR A 121 20.98 3.83 -1.96
N SER A 122 21.28 4.38 -3.14
CA SER A 122 20.31 5.18 -3.90
C SER A 122 19.53 4.27 -4.85
N TYR A 123 18.21 4.38 -4.83
CA TYR A 123 17.32 3.72 -5.77
C TYR A 123 16.58 4.77 -6.60
N THR A 124 16.70 4.66 -7.92
CA THR A 124 15.98 5.49 -8.88
C THR A 124 15.34 4.57 -9.90
N PRO A 125 14.00 4.50 -9.95
CA PRO A 125 13.31 3.57 -10.83
C PRO A 125 13.56 3.94 -12.30
N SER A 126 13.94 2.93 -13.08
CA SER A 126 14.05 3.00 -14.53
C SER A 126 12.68 2.93 -15.19
N ILE A 127 12.60 3.39 -16.44
CA ILE A 127 11.37 3.31 -17.22
C ILE A 127 10.90 1.87 -17.42
N TRP A 128 11.83 0.91 -17.50
CA TRP A 128 11.52 -0.51 -17.68
C TRP A 128 10.87 -1.12 -16.44
N GLU A 129 11.29 -0.72 -15.24
CA GLU A 129 10.65 -1.16 -13.98
C GLU A 129 9.23 -0.61 -13.87
N ILE A 130 9.01 0.63 -14.30
CA ILE A 130 7.66 1.22 -14.35
C ILE A 130 6.79 0.47 -15.35
N MET A 131 7.31 0.20 -16.56
CA MET A 131 6.59 -0.58 -17.57
C MET A 131 6.26 -1.99 -17.07
N LEU A 132 7.19 -2.63 -16.35
CA LEU A 132 6.95 -3.93 -15.73
C LEU A 132 5.79 -3.86 -14.72
N GLY A 133 5.80 -2.87 -13.83
CA GLY A 133 4.72 -2.66 -12.86
C GLY A 133 3.35 -2.45 -13.52
N VAL A 134 3.29 -1.60 -14.56
CA VAL A 134 2.05 -1.36 -15.33
C VAL A 134 1.59 -2.61 -16.08
N SER A 135 2.53 -3.40 -16.64
CA SER A 135 2.22 -4.63 -17.35
C SER A 135 1.54 -5.67 -16.45
N GLY A 136 1.93 -5.77 -15.18
CA GLY A 136 1.28 -6.66 -14.20
C GLY A 136 -0.19 -6.31 -14.00
N ILE A 137 -0.52 -5.02 -13.91
CA ILE A 137 -1.90 -4.53 -13.80
C ILE A 137 -2.68 -4.87 -15.08
N ALA A 138 -2.08 -4.60 -16.25
CA ALA A 138 -2.71 -4.87 -17.54
C ALA A 138 -2.99 -6.36 -17.76
N ILE A 139 -2.04 -7.24 -17.43
CA ILE A 139 -2.19 -8.70 -17.54
C ILE A 139 -3.26 -9.20 -16.57
N ALA A 140 -3.28 -8.72 -15.32
CA ALA A 140 -4.30 -9.10 -14.35
C ALA A 140 -5.71 -8.72 -14.82
N ALA A 141 -5.87 -7.50 -15.35
CA ALA A 141 -7.14 -7.05 -15.91
C ALA A 141 -7.56 -7.88 -17.15
N PHE A 142 -6.62 -8.14 -18.06
CA PHE A 142 -6.85 -8.97 -19.25
C PHE A 142 -7.30 -10.38 -18.87
N LEU A 143 -6.59 -11.05 -17.97
CA LEU A 143 -6.94 -12.38 -17.49
C LEU A 143 -8.30 -12.40 -16.79
N THR A 144 -8.63 -11.36 -16.03
CA THR A 144 -9.95 -11.23 -15.39
C THR A 144 -11.07 -11.18 -16.44
N VAL A 145 -10.90 -10.39 -17.50
CA VAL A 145 -11.88 -10.30 -18.59
C VAL A 145 -12.03 -11.62 -19.34
N VAL A 146 -10.90 -12.27 -19.66
CA VAL A 146 -10.91 -13.60 -20.33
C VAL A 146 -11.59 -14.64 -19.45
N ALA A 147 -11.29 -14.67 -18.15
CA ALA A 147 -11.88 -15.61 -17.20
C ALA A 147 -13.41 -15.42 -17.09
N VAL A 148 -13.88 -14.18 -16.95
CA VAL A 148 -15.32 -13.86 -16.92
C VAL A 148 -16.02 -14.18 -18.24
N ARG A 149 -15.31 -14.11 -19.38
CA ARG A 149 -15.86 -14.43 -20.70
C ARG A 149 -15.99 -15.94 -20.93
N ILE A 150 -15.05 -16.74 -20.44
CA ILE A 150 -15.01 -18.19 -20.68
C ILE A 150 -15.79 -18.96 -19.62
N LEU A 151 -15.69 -18.55 -18.35
CA LEU A 151 -16.28 -19.27 -17.21
C LEU A 151 -17.56 -18.57 -16.73
N PRO A 152 -18.57 -19.33 -16.25
CA PRO A 152 -19.83 -18.79 -15.77
C PRO A 152 -19.71 -18.18 -14.36
N PHE A 153 -18.85 -17.17 -14.19
CA PHE A 153 -18.68 -16.46 -12.91
C PHE A 153 -19.76 -15.43 -12.62
N MET A 154 -20.43 -14.91 -13.65
CA MET A 154 -21.49 -13.91 -13.48
C MET A 154 -22.84 -14.59 -13.24
N PRO A 155 -23.62 -14.13 -12.26
CA PRO A 155 -24.97 -14.63 -12.06
C PRO A 155 -25.85 -14.27 -13.27
N ARG A 156 -26.76 -15.17 -13.64
CA ARG A 156 -27.66 -14.97 -14.78
C ARG A 156 -28.72 -13.89 -14.53
N SER A 157 -28.98 -13.61 -13.25
CA SER A 157 -29.90 -12.59 -12.78
C SER A 157 -29.32 -11.94 -11.53
N LEU A 158 -29.56 -10.63 -11.39
CA LEU A 158 -29.25 -9.85 -10.20
C LEU A 158 -30.50 -9.56 -9.37
N ALA A 159 -31.65 -10.17 -9.71
CA ALA A 159 -32.88 -10.00 -8.96
C ALA A 159 -32.81 -10.79 -7.65
N ASP A 160 -33.04 -10.12 -6.52
CA ASP A 160 -33.02 -10.76 -5.20
C ASP A 160 -34.07 -11.87 -5.07
N THR A 161 -35.17 -11.78 -5.84
CA THR A 161 -36.23 -12.81 -5.94
C THR A 161 -35.76 -14.16 -6.45
N ASP A 162 -34.66 -14.20 -7.21
CA ASP A 162 -34.10 -15.43 -7.76
C ASP A 162 -33.11 -16.11 -6.79
N ILE A 163 -32.74 -15.42 -5.71
CA ILE A 163 -31.69 -15.81 -4.77
C ILE A 163 -32.27 -16.12 -3.38
N ASP A 164 -33.29 -15.38 -2.94
CA ASP A 164 -33.90 -15.50 -1.62
C ASP A 164 -35.44 -15.54 -1.72
N GLU A 165 -36.04 -16.63 -1.21
CA GLU A 165 -37.48 -16.87 -1.28
C GLU A 165 -38.31 -15.88 -0.45
N THR A 166 -37.69 -15.18 0.51
CA THR A 166 -38.38 -14.19 1.35
C THR A 166 -38.77 -12.90 0.62
N PHE A 167 -38.25 -12.67 -0.59
CA PHE A 167 -38.54 -11.50 -1.42
C PHE A 167 -39.57 -11.78 -2.54
N LYS A 168 -40.17 -12.98 -2.58
CA LYS A 168 -41.12 -13.38 -3.64
C LYS A 168 -42.54 -12.86 -3.48
N ASP A 169 -42.85 -12.15 -2.39
CA ASP A 169 -44.17 -11.57 -2.11
C ASP A 169 -44.26 -10.07 -2.42
#